data_AF-A0A821Y8D2-F1
#
_entry.id   AF-A0A821Y8D2-F1
#
_cell.length_a   1.000
_cell.length_b   1.000
_cell.length_c   1.000
_cell.angle_alpha   90.00
_cell.angle_beta   90.00
_cell.angle_gamma   90.00
#
_symmetry.space_group_name_H-M   'P 1'
#
loop_
_entity.id
_entity.type
_entity.pdbx_description
1 polymer ?
#
loop_
_entity_poly.entity_id
_entity_poly.type
_entity_poly.pdbx_seq_one_letter_code
_entity_poly.pdbx_strand_id
1 'polypeptide(L)'
;NDYSCSIVKYPHLISLDIIFVNVDYVDQFLNESKTHLPRLTELKVQFHALKEVTKTFTQDATRLNCATVKRLIVEDSIVFSEDVYRYFPSL
;
A
#
# COMPACT_ATOMS: atom_id res chain seq x y z
N ASN A 1 -23.07 -5.48 18.56
CA ASN A 1 -21.80 -4.91 19.06
C ASN A 1 -21.04 -4.34 17.89
N ASP A 2 -21.25 -3.05 17.65
CA ASP A 2 -20.58 -2.31 16.59
C ASP A 2 -19.23 -1.83 17.16
N TYR A 3 -18.21 -2.69 17.10
CA TYR A 3 -16.85 -2.25 17.34
C TYR A 3 -16.42 -1.48 16.09
N SER A 4 -16.71 -0.19 16.04
CA SER A 4 -16.15 0.69 15.02
C SER A 4 -14.63 0.70 15.20
N CYS A 5 -13.92 -0.16 14.46
CA CYS A 5 -12.47 -0.16 14.42
C CYS A 5 -12.04 1.21 13.90
N SER A 6 -11.46 2.05 14.77
CA SER A 6 -11.06 3.39 14.39
C SER A 6 -9.90 3.32 13.41
N ILE A 7 -10.08 3.84 12.19
CA ILE A 7 -9.01 3.95 11.19
C ILE A 7 -7.88 4.80 11.78
N VAL A 8 -6.67 4.25 11.82
CA VAL A 8 -5.48 4.96 12.31
C VAL A 8 -4.96 5.88 11.21
N LYS A 9 -4.84 7.18 11.49
CA LYS A 9 -4.41 8.17 10.50
C LYS A 9 -2.95 8.56 10.69
N TYR A 10 -2.19 8.56 9.61
CA TYR A 10 -0.82 9.07 9.58
C TYR A 10 -0.72 10.26 8.61
N PRO A 11 -1.20 11.45 9.00
CA PRO A 11 -1.36 12.60 8.09
C PRO A 11 -0.04 13.18 7.57
N HIS A 12 1.09 12.83 8.20
CA HIS A 12 2.42 13.35 7.88
C HIS A 12 3.41 12.26 7.48
N LEU A 13 2.99 10.99 7.35
CA LEU A 13 3.86 9.92 6.88
C LEU A 13 4.08 10.08 5.37
N ILE A 14 5.32 10.34 4.98
CA ILE A 14 5.71 10.63 3.59
C ILE A 14 6.43 9.44 2.95
N SER A 15 7.16 8.66 3.75
CA SER A 15 7.87 7.45 3.33
C SER A 15 7.56 6.31 4.29
N LEU A 16 7.32 5.12 3.73
CA LEU A 16 7.07 3.88 4.46
C LEU A 16 8.00 2.78 3.92
N ASP A 17 8.81 2.22 4.81
CA ASP A 17 9.68 1.09 4.52
C ASP A 17 9.18 -0.15 5.26
N ILE A 18 8.62 -1.08 4.49
CA ILE A 18 8.01 -2.33 4.97
C ILE A 18 8.49 -3.51 4.11
N ILE A 19 9.74 -3.46 3.66
CA ILE A 19 10.29 -4.50 2.78
C ILE A 19 10.49 -5.85 3.50
N PHE A 20 10.87 -5.86 4.78
CA PHE A 20 11.13 -7.07 5.57
C PHE A 20 10.12 -7.26 6.72
N VAL A 21 8.85 -6.99 6.47
CA VAL A 21 7.79 -7.18 7.47
C VAL A 21 6.83 -8.30 7.04
N ASN A 22 6.12 -8.87 8.00
CA ASN A 22 5.07 -9.84 7.71
C ASN A 22 3.93 -9.19 6.89
N VAL A 23 3.34 -9.94 5.97
CA VAL A 23 2.24 -9.50 5.10
C VAL A 23 1.06 -8.88 5.87
N ASP A 24 0.80 -9.31 7.10
CA ASP A 24 -0.23 -8.74 7.96
C ASP A 24 0.00 -7.25 8.25
N TYR A 25 1.26 -6.81 8.39
CA TYR A 25 1.60 -5.40 8.54
C TYR A 25 1.47 -4.65 7.23
N VAL A 26 1.78 -5.29 6.10
CA VAL A 26 1.57 -4.70 4.78
C VAL A 26 0.09 -4.43 4.56
N ASP A 27 -0.80 -5.39 4.86
CA ASP A 27 -2.25 -5.18 4.81
C ASP A 27 -2.69 -4.14 5.83
N GLN A 28 -2.15 -4.16 7.06
CA GLN A 28 -2.46 -3.14 8.06
C GLN A 28 -2.18 -1.73 7.56
N PHE A 29 -1.05 -1.48 6.89
CA PHE A 29 -0.68 -0.14 6.43
C PHE A 29 -1.28 0.27 5.10
N LEU A 30 -1.43 -0.66 4.15
CA LEU A 30 -1.91 -0.32 2.81
C LEU A 30 -3.43 -0.34 2.72
N ASN A 31 -4.13 -1.06 3.60
CA ASN A 31 -5.59 -1.17 3.56
C ASN A 31 -6.29 0.06 4.17
N GLU A 32 -7.10 0.79 3.40
CA GLU A 32 -7.69 2.02 3.91
C GLU A 32 -8.75 1.83 5.00
N SER A 33 -9.29 0.61 5.13
CA SER A 33 -10.19 0.27 6.24
C SER A 33 -9.47 0.17 7.59
N LYS A 34 -8.14 0.14 7.59
CA LYS A 34 -7.28 0.01 8.79
C LYS A 34 -6.48 1.28 9.05
N THR A 35 -5.87 1.84 8.01
CA THR A 35 -5.02 3.03 8.11
C THR A 35 -5.33 4.04 7.01
N HIS A 36 -5.03 5.31 7.26
CA HIS A 36 -5.10 6.33 6.22
C HIS A 36 -3.76 7.07 6.08
N LEU A 37 -3.19 7.01 4.87
CA LEU A 37 -1.84 7.51 4.55
C LEU A 37 -1.89 8.60 3.46
N PRO A 38 -2.55 9.75 3.70
CA PRO A 38 -2.89 10.73 2.64
C PRO A 38 -1.69 11.43 2.00
N ARG A 39 -0.48 11.25 2.54
CA ARG A 39 0.75 11.89 2.07
C ARG A 39 1.86 10.90 1.76
N LEU A 40 1.56 9.60 1.66
CA LEU A 40 2.56 8.61 1.35
C LEU A 40 3.04 8.80 -0.09
N THR A 41 4.29 9.21 -0.25
CA THR A 41 4.91 9.45 -1.58
C THR A 41 5.96 8.41 -1.93
N GLU A 42 6.55 7.74 -0.94
CA GLU A 42 7.53 6.68 -1.13
C GLU A 42 7.10 5.42 -0.38
N LEU A 43 7.05 4.30 -1.08
CA LEU A 43 6.75 2.99 -0.52
C LEU A 43 7.86 2.02 -0.89
N LYS A 44 8.44 1.35 0.12
CA LYS A 44 9.29 0.17 -0.09
C LYS A 44 8.61 -1.06 0.47
N VAL A 45 8.42 -2.06 -0.37
CA VAL A 45 7.66 -3.27 -0.02
C VAL A 45 8.11 -4.43 -0.90
N GLN A 46 8.02 -5.65 -0.37
CA GLN A 46 8.19 -6.84 -1.20
C GLN A 46 7.04 -6.96 -2.21
N PHE A 47 7.37 -7.21 -3.48
CA PHE A 47 6.36 -7.25 -4.54
C PHE A 47 5.37 -8.40 -4.34
N HIS A 48 5.81 -9.55 -3.83
CA HIS A 48 4.91 -10.66 -3.53
C HIS A 48 3.90 -10.29 -2.44
N ALA A 49 4.32 -9.62 -1.38
CA ALA A 49 3.43 -9.14 -0.31
C ALA A 49 2.46 -8.09 -0.85
N LEU A 50 2.94 -7.15 -1.69
CA LEU A 50 2.10 -6.17 -2.35
C LEU A 50 1.03 -6.85 -3.24
N LYS A 51 1.40 -7.88 -4.01
CA LYS A 51 0.43 -8.67 -4.78
C LYS A 51 -0.56 -9.39 -3.89
N GLU A 52 -0.13 -9.94 -2.76
CA GLU A 52 -1.02 -10.66 -1.86
C GLU A 52 -2.10 -9.74 -1.27
N VAL A 53 -1.71 -8.61 -0.70
CA VAL A 53 -2.65 -7.67 -0.06
C VAL A 53 -3.57 -6.96 -1.06
N THR A 54 -3.09 -6.73 -2.29
CA THR A 54 -3.89 -6.16 -3.38
C THR A 54 -4.74 -7.22 -4.10
N LYS A 55 -4.63 -8.51 -3.72
CA LYS A 55 -5.20 -9.65 -4.46
C LYS A 55 -4.86 -9.60 -5.95
N THR A 56 -3.58 -9.42 -6.25
CA THR A 56 -3.04 -9.18 -7.59
C THR A 56 -3.70 -7.95 -8.24
N PHE A 57 -3.71 -6.83 -7.52
CA PHE A 57 -4.24 -5.55 -7.99
C PHE A 57 -5.75 -5.59 -8.36
N THR A 58 -6.54 -6.38 -7.63
CA THR A 58 -8.02 -6.43 -7.77
C THR A 58 -8.77 -5.89 -6.55
N GLN A 59 -8.10 -5.74 -5.41
CA GLN A 59 -8.68 -5.23 -4.18
C GLN A 59 -8.54 -3.70 -4.04
N ASP A 60 -9.62 -2.99 -4.39
CA ASP A 60 -9.71 -1.53 -4.31
C ASP A 60 -9.35 -0.95 -2.94
N ALA A 61 -9.50 -1.74 -1.88
CA ALA A 61 -9.29 -1.30 -0.51
C ALA A 61 -7.83 -1.00 -0.13
N THR A 62 -6.91 -1.08 -1.08
CA THR A 62 -5.51 -0.64 -0.90
C THR A 62 -5.14 0.48 -1.87
N ARG A 63 -6.01 0.78 -2.84
CA ARG A 63 -5.76 1.73 -3.93
C ARG A 63 -5.58 3.15 -3.39
N LEU A 64 -6.36 3.55 -2.38
CA LEU A 64 -6.36 4.92 -1.88
C LEU A 64 -5.06 5.30 -1.18
N ASN A 65 -4.53 4.41 -0.34
CA ASN A 65 -3.25 4.67 0.35
C ASN A 65 -2.06 4.60 -0.61
N CYS A 66 -2.17 3.87 -1.73
CA CYS A 66 -1.14 3.79 -2.76
C CYS A 66 -1.21 4.94 -3.80
N ALA A 67 -2.35 5.59 -3.97
CA ALA A 67 -2.59 6.54 -5.07
C ALA A 67 -1.64 7.77 -5.07
N THR A 68 -1.11 8.15 -3.91
CA THR A 68 -0.20 9.29 -3.76
C THR A 68 1.28 8.91 -3.89
N VAL A 69 1.59 7.61 -4.00
CA VAL A 69 2.95 7.10 -4.10
C VAL A 69 3.53 7.45 -5.48
N LYS A 70 4.68 8.12 -5.45
CA LYS A 70 5.46 8.57 -6.61
C LYS A 70 6.76 7.78 -6.77
N ARG A 71 7.12 6.99 -5.75
CA ARG A 71 8.31 6.15 -5.75
C ARG A 71 7.99 4.83 -5.07
N LEU A 72 7.88 3.78 -5.88
CA LEU A 72 7.70 2.41 -5.42
C LEU A 72 9.04 1.69 -5.58
N ILE A 73 9.56 1.16 -4.47
CA ILE A 73 10.79 0.37 -4.43
C ILE A 73 10.40 -1.06 -4.07
N VAL A 74 10.67 -1.98 -4.98
CA VAL A 74 10.46 -3.40 -4.79
C VAL A 74 11.80 -4.12 -4.90
N GLU A 75 11.92 -5.23 -4.18
CA GLU A 75 13.18 -5.98 -4.05
C GLU A 75 13.65 -6.61 -5.37
N ASP A 76 12.70 -6.93 -6.26
CA ASP A 76 12.95 -7.59 -7.54
C ASP A 76 12.89 -6.59 -8.71
N SER A 77 13.74 -6.80 -9.71
CA SER A 77 13.64 -6.14 -11.03
C SER A 77 12.39 -6.64 -11.75
N ILE A 78 11.27 -5.95 -11.58
CA ILE A 78 9.97 -6.35 -12.14
C ILE A 78 9.49 -5.34 -13.16
N VAL A 79 8.97 -5.85 -14.28
CA VAL A 79 8.17 -5.06 -15.23
C VAL A 79 6.75 -4.96 -14.69
N PHE A 80 6.28 -3.75 -14.43
CA PHE A 80 4.93 -3.51 -13.94
C PHE A 80 3.88 -3.81 -15.03
N SER A 81 2.82 -4.54 -14.66
CA SER A 81 1.62 -4.65 -15.49
C SER A 81 0.79 -3.38 -15.42
N GLU A 82 -0.14 -3.20 -16.36
CA GLU A 82 -1.07 -2.05 -16.35
C GLU A 82 -1.86 -1.93 -15.04
N ASP A 83 -2.17 -3.06 -14.39
CA ASP A 83 -2.91 -3.06 -13.13
C ASP A 83 -2.15 -2.38 -11.98
N VAL A 84 -0.81 -2.41 -12.01
CA VAL A 84 0.02 -1.69 -11.01
C VAL A 84 -0.23 -0.19 -11.10
N TYR A 85 -0.31 0.35 -12.32
CA TYR A 85 -0.54 1.79 -12.53
C TYR A 85 -1.94 2.24 -12.07
N ARG A 86 -2.91 1.33 -11.93
CA ARG A 86 -4.21 1.66 -11.31
C ARG A 86 -4.10 1.95 -9.81
N TYR A 87 -3.11 1.36 -9.14
CA TYR A 87 -2.83 1.55 -7.71
C TYR A 87 -1.81 2.66 -7.48
N PHE A 88 -0.92 2.86 -8.46
CA PHE A 88 0.18 3.79 -8.41
C PHE A 88 0.18 4.71 -9.65
N PRO A 89 -0.83 5.60 -9.79
CA PRO A 89 -1.03 6.39 -11.01
C PRO A 89 0.03 7.48 -11.23
N SER A 90 0.93 7.70 -10.26
CA SER A 90 2.01 8.69 -10.33
C SER A 90 3.41 8.08 -10.54
N LEU A 91 3.51 6.77 -10.78
CA LEU A 91 4.75 6.09 -11.19
C LEU A 91 4.95 6.17 -12.70
#